data_AF-A0A3N5L3Q9-F1
#
_entry.id   AF-A0A3N5L3Q9-F1
#
_cell.length_a   1.000
_cell.length_b   1.000
_cell.length_c   1.000
_cell.angle_alpha   90.00
_cell.angle_beta   90.00
_cell.angle_gamma   90.00
#
_symmetry.space_group_name_H-M   'P 1'
#
loop_
_entity.id
_entity.type
_entity.pdbx_description
1 polymer ?
#
loop_
_entity_poly.entity_id
_entity_poly.type
_entity_poly.pdbx_seq_one_letter_code
_entity_poly.pdbx_strand_id
1 'polypeptide(L)'
;MTETLIQCIFCEEKAVIKVHGLADIEEMNCPNCGRYLITYESRHNLPSDICEKFANSRNILAGVIRERFELHLDEQAIMEENFESLIHSVTLPTTMRQRLDKLILYFYRKSETFFKATAYDYYPAIGYAKDHDELKQMIKLLKEEGYLESVTSLQYFVLSFKGIEKAEELLTKPIISTQSFVAMWLDKEIEGVFENYMCPAIEGKTLDGILLEGEKHFKPLKIDNIDFNSDIVDNIISEIRKSKFLIADFTGNRGGVYFEAGFAQGIGIDVIYTCRKDWFDKIHFDVNHKNYIVWETGEELYDKLIKRISATII
;
A
#
# COMPACT_ATOMS: atom_id res chain seq x y z
N MET A 1 -12.03 6.29 33.96
CA MET A 1 -11.92 6.93 32.63
C MET A 1 -12.43 8.34 32.75
N THR A 2 -11.59 9.32 32.44
CA THR A 2 -11.97 10.74 32.37
C THR A 2 -12.03 11.13 30.91
N GLU A 3 -13.17 11.64 30.46
CA GLU A 3 -13.32 12.24 29.13
C GLU A 3 -13.07 13.74 29.24
N THR A 4 -12.15 14.25 28.42
CA THR A 4 -11.81 15.68 28.40
C THR A 4 -11.95 16.20 26.97
N LEU A 5 -12.47 17.42 26.82
CA LEU A 5 -12.48 18.13 25.54
C LEU A 5 -11.12 18.76 25.30
N ILE A 6 -10.48 18.42 24.19
CA ILE A 6 -9.21 19.00 23.77
C ILE A 6 -9.22 19.32 22.27
N GLN A 7 -8.16 19.94 21.79
CA GLN A 7 -7.97 20.22 20.37
C GLN A 7 -7.24 19.06 19.67
N CYS A 8 -7.75 18.58 18.54
CA CYS A 8 -7.09 17.58 17.74
C CYS A 8 -5.80 18.15 17.13
N ILE A 9 -4.65 17.52 17.36
CA ILE A 9 -3.36 18.02 16.87
C ILE A 9 -3.24 17.98 15.33
N PHE A 10 -4.04 17.16 14.66
CA PHE A 10 -3.97 16.96 13.20
C PHE A 10 -4.87 17.89 12.40
N CYS A 11 -6.05 18.24 12.93
CA CYS A 11 -7.05 19.05 12.22
C CYS A 11 -7.60 20.24 13.00
N GLU A 12 -7.14 20.45 14.24
CA GLU A 12 -7.54 21.55 15.12
C GLU A 12 -9.01 21.59 15.55
N GLU A 13 -9.82 20.61 15.15
CA GLU A 13 -11.19 20.46 15.64
C GLU A 13 -11.24 20.03 17.10
N LYS A 14 -12.36 20.36 17.77
CA LYS A 14 -12.63 19.87 19.12
C LYS A 14 -12.79 18.35 19.09
N ALA A 15 -12.04 17.66 19.94
CA ALA A 15 -12.04 16.21 20.07
C ALA A 15 -12.21 15.80 21.54
N VAL A 16 -12.63 14.56 21.75
CA VAL A 16 -12.72 13.95 23.07
C VAL A 16 -11.53 13.03 23.26
N ILE A 17 -10.78 13.22 24.35
CA ILE A 17 -9.71 12.32 24.76
C ILE A 17 -10.17 11.41 25.89
N LYS A 18 -9.85 10.12 25.77
CA LYS A 18 -10.07 9.10 26.81
C LYS A 18 -8.72 8.57 27.27
N VAL A 19 -8.44 8.77 28.55
CA VAL A 19 -7.22 8.25 29.19
C VAL A 19 -7.56 6.95 29.91
N HIS A 20 -6.89 5.86 29.52
CA HIS A 20 -7.08 4.53 30.07
C HIS A 20 -6.07 4.26 31.20
N GLY A 21 -6.34 4.77 32.40
CA GLY A 21 -5.57 4.43 33.60
C GLY A 21 -4.11 4.93 33.58
N LEU A 22 -3.17 4.08 34.00
CA LEU A 22 -1.71 4.35 34.05
C LEU A 22 -1.02 4.18 32.68
N ALA A 23 -1.76 3.96 31.60
CA ALA A 23 -1.17 3.77 30.27
C ALA A 23 -0.79 5.12 29.67
N ASP A 24 0.41 5.18 29.07
CA ASP A 24 0.89 6.33 28.28
C ASP A 24 0.15 6.49 26.94
N ILE A 25 -0.87 5.67 26.67
CA ILE A 25 -1.68 5.68 25.45
C ILE A 25 -3.01 6.35 25.74
N GLU A 26 -3.32 7.35 24.93
CA GLU A 26 -4.55 8.12 24.96
C GLU A 26 -5.38 7.81 23.70
N GLU A 27 -6.68 7.59 23.89
CA GLU A 27 -7.60 7.38 22.78
C GLU A 27 -8.27 8.71 22.42
N MET A 28 -8.10 9.11 21.17
CA MET A 28 -8.64 10.34 20.61
C MET A 28 -9.85 10.04 19.75
N ASN A 29 -10.95 10.75 20.00
CA ASN A 29 -12.17 10.69 19.22
C ASN A 29 -12.41 12.08 18.59
N CYS A 30 -11.94 12.26 17.37
CA CYS A 30 -12.11 13.49 16.61
C CYS A 30 -13.24 13.34 15.58
N PRO A 31 -14.19 14.28 15.50
CA PRO A 31 -15.25 14.20 14.49
C PRO A 31 -14.72 14.22 13.05
N ASN A 32 -13.68 15.02 12.78
CA ASN A 32 -13.09 15.12 11.44
C ASN A 32 -12.13 13.95 11.14
N CYS A 33 -11.10 13.77 11.97
CA CYS A 33 -10.08 12.73 11.76
C CYS A 33 -10.55 11.30 12.07
N GLY A 34 -11.65 11.11 12.79
CA GLY A 34 -12.04 9.80 13.32
C GLY A 34 -11.32 9.42 14.62
N ARG A 35 -11.36 8.13 14.97
CA ARG A 35 -10.72 7.58 16.16
C ARG A 35 -9.26 7.23 15.88
N TYR A 36 -8.37 7.53 16.83
CA TYR A 36 -6.97 7.08 16.79
C TYR A 36 -6.37 6.97 18.19
N LEU A 37 -5.30 6.20 18.32
CA LEU A 37 -4.50 6.08 19.54
C LEU A 37 -3.23 6.92 19.42
N ILE A 38 -2.83 7.62 20.47
CA ILE A 38 -1.60 8.44 20.49
C ILE A 38 -0.95 8.34 21.86
N THR A 39 0.37 8.42 21.95
CA THR A 39 1.03 8.50 23.25
C THR A 39 0.92 9.91 23.84
N TYR A 40 0.92 10.02 25.18
CA TYR A 40 0.94 11.31 25.87
C TYR A 40 2.11 12.16 25.39
N GLU A 41 3.31 11.60 25.30
CA GLU A 41 4.51 12.29 24.83
C GLU A 41 4.35 12.83 23.40
N SER A 42 3.97 11.97 22.45
CA SER A 42 3.85 12.37 21.05
C SER A 42 2.73 13.38 20.82
N ARG A 43 1.65 13.38 21.64
CA ARG A 43 0.64 14.45 21.59
C ARG A 43 1.23 15.83 21.92
N HIS A 44 2.25 15.90 22.77
CA HIS A 44 2.90 17.17 23.14
C HIS A 44 4.07 17.54 22.22
N ASN A 45 4.79 16.56 21.66
CA ASN A 45 5.96 16.80 20.81
C ASN A 45 5.58 17.02 19.34
N LEU A 46 4.68 16.22 18.76
CA LEU A 46 4.31 16.32 17.34
C LEU A 46 3.72 17.67 16.89
N PRO A 47 3.02 18.48 17.72
CA PRO A 47 2.49 19.76 17.27
C PRO A 47 3.51 20.72 16.66
N SER A 48 4.78 20.75 17.12
CA SER A 48 5.81 21.59 16.51
C SER A 48 6.12 21.13 15.09
N ASP A 49 6.35 19.84 14.91
CA ASP A 49 6.69 19.23 13.63
C ASP A 49 5.54 19.33 12.63
N ILE A 50 4.31 19.11 13.10
CA ILE A 50 3.09 19.29 12.30
C ILE A 50 2.95 20.75 11.87
N CYS A 51 3.19 21.71 12.75
CA CYS A 51 3.15 23.12 12.40
C CYS A 51 4.22 23.46 11.34
N GLU A 52 5.44 22.93 11.48
CA GLU A 52 6.53 23.23 10.54
C GLU A 52 6.31 22.59 9.16
N LYS A 53 5.92 21.31 9.11
CA LYS A 53 5.79 20.54 7.87
C LYS A 53 4.41 20.65 7.20
N PHE A 54 3.35 20.83 7.98
CA PHE A 54 1.96 20.67 7.51
C PHE A 54 1.03 21.85 7.84
N ALA A 55 1.52 23.01 8.29
CA ALA A 55 0.66 24.16 8.64
C ALA A 55 -0.39 24.49 7.56
N ASN A 56 -0.01 24.46 6.28
CA ASN A 56 -0.91 24.78 5.15
C ASN A 56 -1.60 23.55 4.52
N SER A 57 -1.35 22.36 5.08
CA SER A 57 -1.77 21.06 4.53
C SER A 57 -2.37 20.14 5.59
N ARG A 58 -2.92 20.70 6.69
CA ARG A 58 -3.55 19.91 7.76
C ARG A 58 -4.70 19.03 7.29
N ASN A 59 -5.38 19.44 6.22
CA ASN A 59 -6.39 18.61 5.56
C ASN A 59 -5.83 17.28 5.05
N ILE A 60 -4.55 17.24 4.67
CA ILE A 60 -3.88 16.00 4.25
C ILE A 60 -3.71 15.07 5.45
N LEU A 61 -3.18 15.57 6.57
CA LEU A 61 -3.04 14.78 7.81
C LEU A 61 -4.40 14.30 8.32
N ALA A 62 -5.39 15.19 8.37
CA ALA A 62 -6.74 14.83 8.77
C ALA A 62 -7.31 13.71 7.90
N GLY A 63 -7.11 13.79 6.58
CA GLY A 63 -7.50 12.76 5.62
C GLY A 63 -6.76 11.44 5.84
N VAL A 64 -5.45 11.45 6.12
CA VAL A 64 -4.67 10.24 6.43
C VAL A 64 -5.21 9.54 7.66
N ILE A 65 -5.36 10.27 8.77
CA ILE A 65 -5.87 9.69 10.02
C ILE A 65 -7.29 9.15 9.81
N ARG A 66 -8.13 9.90 9.09
CA ARG A 66 -9.48 9.46 8.75
C ARG A 66 -9.49 8.20 7.91
N GLU A 67 -8.68 8.13 6.86
CA GLU A 67 -8.61 6.97 5.99
C GLU A 67 -8.08 5.74 6.72
N ARG A 68 -7.07 5.89 7.59
CA ARG A 68 -6.57 4.80 8.43
C ARG A 68 -7.65 4.25 9.36
N PHE A 69 -8.40 5.13 10.02
CA PHE A 69 -9.54 4.73 10.86
C PHE A 69 -10.59 3.95 10.05
N GLU A 70 -10.97 4.45 8.87
CA GLU A 70 -11.96 3.79 8.00
C GLU A 70 -11.47 2.46 7.41
N LEU A 71 -10.14 2.23 7.38
CA LEU A 71 -9.50 1.00 6.94
C LEU A 71 -9.11 0.07 8.10
N HIS A 72 -9.44 0.42 9.34
CA HIS A 72 -9.04 -0.32 10.55
C HIS A 72 -7.52 -0.50 10.71
N LEU A 73 -6.75 0.51 10.31
CA LEU A 73 -5.29 0.57 10.46
C LEU A 73 -4.85 1.30 11.74
N ASP A 74 -5.77 1.57 12.68
CA ASP A 74 -5.56 2.39 13.88
C ASP A 74 -5.19 1.59 15.15
N GLU A 75 -4.77 0.34 15.01
CA GLU A 75 -4.42 -0.53 16.15
C GLU A 75 -3.15 -0.08 16.90
N GLN A 76 -2.20 0.53 16.19
CA GLN A 76 -0.95 1.02 16.78
C GLN A 76 -1.09 2.48 17.21
N ALA A 77 -0.57 2.81 18.38
CA ALA A 77 -0.51 4.19 18.85
C ALA A 77 0.45 5.01 17.98
N ILE A 78 0.05 6.24 17.68
CA ILE A 78 0.89 7.22 17.01
C ILE A 78 1.99 7.63 17.99
N MET A 79 3.23 7.47 17.54
CA MET A 79 4.46 7.83 18.24
C MET A 79 5.30 8.73 17.32
N GLU A 80 6.25 9.47 17.89
CA GLU A 80 7.11 10.38 17.11
C GLU A 80 7.94 9.58 16.08
N GLU A 81 8.42 8.41 16.48
CA GLU A 81 9.27 7.53 15.69
C GLU A 81 8.52 6.86 14.53
N ASN A 82 7.20 6.65 14.67
CA ASN A 82 6.37 6.01 13.63
C ASN A 82 5.50 6.99 12.83
N PHE A 83 5.58 8.29 13.11
CA PHE A 83 4.68 9.27 12.50
C PHE A 83 4.85 9.37 10.98
N GLU A 84 6.10 9.38 10.49
CA GLU A 84 6.38 9.44 9.05
C GLU A 84 5.89 8.17 8.33
N SER A 85 6.19 6.98 8.85
CA SER A 85 5.73 5.72 8.26
C SER A 85 4.20 5.61 8.27
N LEU A 86 3.55 6.18 9.29
CA LEU A 86 2.11 6.28 9.37
C LEU A 86 1.52 7.15 8.27
N ILE A 87 2.13 8.31 7.97
CA ILE A 87 1.70 9.18 6.88
C ILE A 87 1.78 8.44 5.53
N HIS A 88 2.81 7.63 5.35
CA HIS A 88 3.05 6.86 4.13
C HIS A 88 2.28 5.53 4.06
N SER A 89 1.54 5.16 5.10
CA SER A 89 0.72 3.93 5.12
C SER A 89 -0.45 3.94 4.14
N VAL A 90 -0.84 5.13 3.65
CA VAL A 90 -1.89 5.32 2.65
C VAL A 90 -1.36 6.10 1.45
N THR A 91 -1.95 5.90 0.27
CA THR A 91 -1.58 6.70 -0.91
C THR A 91 -2.09 8.13 -0.75
N LEU A 92 -1.21 9.12 -0.66
CA LEU A 92 -1.62 10.53 -0.55
C LEU A 92 -2.15 11.09 -1.88
N PRO A 93 -3.26 11.85 -1.89
CA PRO A 93 -3.72 12.54 -3.09
C PRO A 93 -2.87 13.80 -3.34
N THR A 94 -2.08 13.80 -4.40
CA THR A 94 -1.26 14.95 -4.84
C THR A 94 -1.96 15.83 -5.88
N THR A 95 -3.04 15.33 -6.49
CA THR A 95 -3.86 16.09 -7.45
C THR A 95 -5.31 16.25 -6.99
N MET A 96 -6.01 17.26 -7.51
CA MET A 96 -7.44 17.47 -7.25
C MET A 96 -8.28 16.25 -7.67
N ARG A 97 -7.90 15.60 -8.78
CA ARG A 97 -8.59 14.39 -9.23
C ARG A 97 -8.42 13.24 -8.24
N GLN A 98 -7.21 13.05 -7.70
CA GLN A 98 -6.97 12.02 -6.69
C GLN A 98 -7.75 12.26 -5.39
N ARG A 99 -8.05 13.52 -5.03
CA ARG A 99 -8.97 13.80 -3.91
C ARG A 99 -10.40 13.33 -4.20
N LEU A 100 -10.87 13.51 -5.42
CA LEU A 100 -12.17 12.96 -5.86
C LEU A 100 -12.15 11.44 -5.82
N ASP A 101 -11.06 10.82 -6.27
CA ASP A 101 -10.88 9.35 -6.23
C ASP A 101 -10.92 8.83 -4.77
N LYS A 102 -10.31 9.55 -3.81
CA LYS A 102 -10.41 9.24 -2.37
C LYS A 102 -11.84 9.27 -1.85
N LEU A 103 -12.62 10.26 -2.29
CA LEU A 103 -14.01 10.39 -1.90
C LEU A 103 -14.88 9.28 -2.52
N ILE A 104 -14.61 8.86 -3.75
CA ILE A 104 -15.26 7.68 -4.36
C ILE A 104 -14.99 6.44 -3.52
N LEU A 105 -13.73 6.19 -3.14
CA LEU A 105 -13.36 5.04 -2.31
C LEU A 105 -14.03 5.09 -0.92
N TYR A 106 -14.21 6.28 -0.34
CA TYR A 106 -14.97 6.46 0.89
C TYR A 106 -16.43 5.98 0.75
N PHE A 107 -17.13 6.44 -0.29
CA PHE A 107 -18.50 5.99 -0.54
C PHE A 107 -18.57 4.48 -0.83
N TYR A 108 -17.58 3.94 -1.53
CA TYR A 108 -17.52 2.50 -1.85
C TYR A 108 -17.41 1.66 -0.59
N ARG A 109 -16.51 2.01 0.34
CA ARG A 109 -16.37 1.31 1.63
C ARG A 109 -17.63 1.35 2.49
N LYS A 110 -18.43 2.42 2.38
CA LYS A 110 -19.70 2.56 3.11
C LYS A 110 -20.88 1.86 2.41
N SER A 111 -20.71 1.46 1.15
CA SER A 111 -21.71 0.77 0.36
C SER A 111 -21.61 -0.74 0.62
N GLU A 112 -22.31 -1.24 1.63
CA GLU A 112 -22.38 -2.69 1.92
C GLU A 112 -23.09 -3.50 0.84
N THR A 113 -24.00 -2.87 0.11
CA THR A 113 -24.77 -3.47 -0.99
C THR A 113 -24.90 -2.49 -2.14
N PHE A 114 -25.13 -3.01 -3.35
CA PHE A 114 -25.45 -2.19 -4.50
C PHE A 114 -26.56 -1.20 -4.18
N PHE A 115 -26.36 0.05 -4.58
CA PHE A 115 -27.32 1.13 -4.46
C PHE A 115 -27.79 1.49 -3.04
N LYS A 116 -27.05 1.09 -1.99
CA LYS A 116 -27.36 1.50 -0.61
C LYS A 116 -27.08 2.99 -0.42
N ALA A 117 -28.13 3.74 -0.06
CA ALA A 117 -28.00 5.15 0.29
C ALA A 117 -27.09 5.32 1.50
N THR A 118 -26.02 6.07 1.32
CA THR A 118 -25.05 6.39 2.36
C THR A 118 -25.24 7.84 2.78
N ALA A 119 -25.54 8.07 4.06
CA ALA A 119 -25.34 9.37 4.67
C ALA A 119 -23.83 9.62 4.72
N TYR A 120 -23.36 10.66 4.04
CA TYR A 120 -21.95 11.00 4.08
C TYR A 120 -21.65 11.84 5.31
N ASP A 121 -20.44 11.65 5.86
CA ASP A 121 -19.96 12.50 6.92
C ASP A 121 -19.68 13.92 6.39
N TYR A 122 -20.18 14.94 7.08
CA TYR A 122 -20.00 16.34 6.67
C TYR A 122 -18.57 16.85 6.87
N TYR A 123 -17.70 16.05 7.48
CA TYR A 123 -16.33 16.44 7.79
C TYR A 123 -15.38 16.33 6.58
N PRO A 124 -14.56 17.37 6.29
CA PRO A 124 -13.72 17.44 5.08
C PRO A 124 -12.71 16.29 4.92
N ALA A 125 -12.26 15.68 6.03
CA ALA A 125 -11.24 14.64 6.01
C ALA A 125 -11.61 13.41 5.18
N ILE A 126 -12.91 13.10 4.99
CA ILE A 126 -13.32 11.92 4.19
C ILE A 126 -12.83 11.96 2.73
N GLY A 127 -12.56 13.16 2.21
CA GLY A 127 -12.07 13.39 0.86
C GLY A 127 -10.77 14.20 0.80
N TYR A 128 -10.05 14.35 1.93
CA TYR A 128 -8.87 15.21 2.01
C TYR A 128 -9.15 16.68 1.63
N ALA A 129 -10.39 17.14 1.79
CA ALA A 129 -10.82 18.49 1.46
C ALA A 129 -10.29 19.50 2.47
N LYS A 130 -9.92 20.70 2.02
CA LYS A 130 -9.42 21.81 2.86
C LYS A 130 -10.46 22.27 3.87
N ASP A 131 -11.72 22.30 3.45
CA ASP A 131 -12.84 22.78 4.25
C ASP A 131 -14.16 22.16 3.77
N HIS A 132 -15.25 22.53 4.44
CA HIS A 132 -16.59 22.06 4.12
C HIS A 132 -17.10 22.54 2.76
N ASP A 133 -16.59 23.65 2.24
CA ASP A 133 -17.00 24.17 0.93
C ASP A 133 -16.35 23.38 -0.20
N GLU A 134 -15.05 23.09 -0.11
CA GLU A 134 -14.36 22.19 -1.05
C GLU A 134 -15.02 20.80 -1.06
N LEU A 135 -15.36 20.24 0.11
CA LEU A 135 -16.06 18.94 0.16
C LEU A 135 -17.41 18.99 -0.58
N LYS A 136 -18.20 20.05 -0.40
CA LYS A 136 -19.48 20.22 -1.11
C LYS A 136 -19.27 20.34 -2.62
N GLN A 137 -18.26 21.08 -3.06
CA GLN A 137 -17.91 21.21 -4.48
C GLN A 137 -17.45 19.86 -5.05
N MET A 138 -16.65 19.09 -4.32
CA MET A 138 -16.22 17.75 -4.72
C MET A 138 -17.40 16.79 -4.92
N ILE A 139 -18.33 16.76 -3.96
CA ILE A 139 -19.55 15.94 -4.06
C ILE A 139 -20.38 16.37 -5.27
N LYS A 140 -20.55 17.68 -5.47
CA LYS A 140 -21.25 18.23 -6.64
C LYS A 140 -20.61 17.74 -7.96
N LEU A 141 -19.29 17.82 -8.07
CA LEU A 141 -18.55 17.34 -9.26
C LEU A 141 -18.74 15.84 -9.48
N LEU A 142 -18.66 15.02 -8.43
CA LEU A 142 -18.90 13.57 -8.54
C LEU A 142 -20.31 13.24 -9.03
N LYS A 143 -21.31 14.04 -8.65
CA LYS A 143 -22.67 13.91 -9.17
C LYS A 143 -22.78 14.31 -10.64
N GLU A 144 -22.21 15.45 -11.00
CA GLU A 144 -22.23 15.97 -12.39
C GLU A 144 -21.53 15.01 -13.35
N GLU A 145 -20.45 14.37 -12.89
CA GLU A 145 -19.72 13.33 -13.62
C GLU A 145 -20.42 11.96 -13.61
N GLY A 146 -21.54 11.81 -12.89
CA GLY A 146 -22.33 10.58 -12.82
C GLY A 146 -21.69 9.46 -11.99
N TYR A 147 -20.75 9.74 -11.09
CA TYR A 147 -20.23 8.76 -10.13
C TYR A 147 -21.14 8.62 -8.90
N LEU A 148 -21.86 9.68 -8.53
CA LEU A 148 -22.82 9.69 -7.42
C LEU A 148 -24.22 10.07 -7.89
N GLU A 149 -25.22 9.41 -7.31
CA GLU A 149 -26.64 9.72 -7.48
C GLU A 149 -27.25 10.12 -6.14
N SER A 150 -28.14 11.11 -6.15
CA SER A 150 -28.90 11.50 -4.95
C SER A 150 -30.20 10.71 -4.87
N VAL A 151 -30.42 10.03 -3.74
CA VAL A 151 -31.62 9.18 -3.55
C VAL A 151 -32.81 10.02 -3.11
N THR A 152 -32.68 10.76 -2.01
CA THR A 152 -33.70 11.68 -1.48
C THR A 152 -33.04 12.60 -0.45
N SER A 153 -33.25 13.92 -0.55
CA SER A 153 -32.55 14.99 0.20
C SER A 153 -31.06 15.17 -0.13
N LEU A 154 -30.51 16.36 0.18
CA LEU A 154 -29.12 16.73 -0.10
C LEU A 154 -28.06 15.90 0.67
N GLN A 155 -28.47 14.98 1.54
CA GLN A 155 -27.59 14.31 2.51
C GLN A 155 -27.26 12.85 2.17
N TYR A 156 -28.02 12.22 1.26
CA TYR A 156 -27.88 10.80 0.95
C TYR A 156 -27.45 10.59 -0.49
N PHE A 157 -26.32 9.92 -0.66
CA PHE A 157 -25.76 9.58 -1.95
C PHE A 157 -25.58 8.08 -2.11
N VAL A 158 -25.69 7.65 -3.36
CA VAL A 158 -25.44 6.29 -3.81
C VAL A 158 -24.35 6.35 -4.87
N LEU A 159 -23.41 5.41 -4.83
CA LEU A 159 -22.54 5.20 -5.99
C LEU A 159 -23.38 4.64 -7.14
N SER A 160 -23.30 5.31 -8.28
CA SER A 160 -23.80 4.75 -9.53
C SER A 160 -22.96 3.53 -9.93
N PHE A 161 -23.39 2.81 -10.95
CA PHE A 161 -22.57 1.75 -11.54
C PHE A 161 -21.20 2.26 -12.00
N LYS A 162 -21.13 3.46 -12.61
CA LYS A 162 -19.89 4.13 -13.00
C LYS A 162 -19.01 4.47 -11.78
N GLY A 163 -19.63 4.84 -10.66
CA GLY A 163 -18.96 5.05 -9.37
C GLY A 163 -18.31 3.79 -8.83
N ILE A 164 -19.03 2.66 -8.90
CA ILE A 164 -18.55 1.34 -8.49
C ILE A 164 -17.40 0.88 -9.36
N GLU A 165 -17.55 0.93 -10.69
CA GLU A 165 -16.51 0.55 -11.66
C GLU A 165 -15.22 1.35 -11.41
N LYS A 166 -15.35 2.67 -11.18
CA LYS A 166 -14.19 3.50 -10.87
C LYS A 166 -13.55 3.15 -9.53
N ALA A 167 -14.35 2.86 -8.50
CA ALA A 167 -13.82 2.45 -7.21
C ALA A 167 -13.04 1.14 -7.31
N GLU A 168 -13.59 0.16 -8.04
CA GLU A 168 -12.94 -1.12 -8.30
C GLU A 168 -11.64 -0.93 -9.08
N GLU A 169 -11.62 -0.12 -10.14
CA GLU A 169 -10.38 0.25 -10.87
C GLU A 169 -9.33 0.89 -9.94
N LEU A 170 -9.74 1.73 -8.99
CA LEU A 170 -8.83 2.39 -8.04
C LEU A 170 -8.28 1.43 -6.98
N LEU A 171 -9.05 0.40 -6.60
CA LEU A 171 -8.63 -0.66 -5.67
C LEU A 171 -7.75 -1.67 -6.38
N THR A 172 -8.14 -2.08 -7.57
CA THR A 172 -7.33 -2.87 -8.49
C THR A 172 -6.46 -1.93 -9.28
N LYS A 173 -5.45 -1.30 -8.66
CA LYS A 173 -4.41 -0.66 -9.50
C LYS A 173 -3.83 -1.78 -10.38
N PRO A 174 -4.05 -1.81 -11.72
CA PRO A 174 -3.18 -2.62 -12.53
C PRO A 174 -1.81 -2.02 -12.28
N ILE A 175 -0.92 -2.79 -11.69
CA ILE A 175 0.47 -2.41 -11.63
C ILE A 175 0.89 -2.37 -13.11
N ILE A 176 0.83 -1.20 -13.75
CA ILE A 176 1.41 -0.92 -15.07
C ILE A 176 2.90 -0.66 -14.84
N SER A 177 3.52 -1.55 -14.09
CA SER A 177 4.95 -1.55 -13.89
C SER A 177 5.55 -2.53 -14.86
N THR A 178 6.66 -2.14 -15.46
CA THR A 178 7.53 -3.08 -16.12
C THR A 178 8.51 -3.70 -15.12
N GLN A 179 8.49 -3.35 -13.84
CA GLN A 179 9.46 -3.87 -12.87
C GLN A 179 9.08 -5.26 -12.36
N SER A 180 10.08 -6.13 -12.23
CA SER A 180 10.02 -7.39 -11.49
C SER A 180 10.99 -7.30 -10.31
N PHE A 181 10.49 -7.40 -9.08
CA PHE A 181 11.36 -7.48 -7.92
C PHE A 181 11.98 -8.89 -7.83
N VAL A 182 13.26 -8.99 -7.49
CA VAL A 182 13.94 -10.27 -7.29
C VAL A 182 14.51 -10.33 -5.88
N ALA A 183 13.86 -11.15 -5.06
CA ALA A 183 14.25 -11.50 -3.71
C ALA A 183 15.14 -12.75 -3.75
N MET A 184 16.41 -12.63 -3.39
CA MET A 184 17.38 -13.72 -3.53
C MET A 184 18.52 -13.61 -2.53
N TRP A 185 19.24 -14.72 -2.34
CA TRP A 185 20.48 -14.70 -1.58
C TRP A 185 21.59 -13.99 -2.36
N LEU A 186 22.19 -12.94 -1.78
CA LEU A 186 23.35 -12.20 -2.31
C LEU A 186 24.69 -12.97 -2.23
N ASP A 187 24.67 -14.30 -2.38
CA ASP A 187 25.90 -15.08 -2.57
C ASP A 187 26.40 -14.93 -4.00
N LYS A 188 27.72 -14.92 -4.22
CA LYS A 188 28.33 -14.77 -5.55
C LYS A 188 27.83 -15.81 -6.56
N GLU A 189 27.57 -17.04 -6.10
CA GLU A 189 27.06 -18.08 -6.99
C GLU A 189 25.64 -17.74 -7.47
N ILE A 190 24.76 -17.35 -6.54
CA ILE A 190 23.37 -17.03 -6.83
C ILE A 190 23.26 -15.70 -7.58
N GLU A 191 24.16 -14.75 -7.32
CA GLU A 191 24.33 -13.53 -8.08
C GLU A 191 24.68 -13.82 -9.55
N GLY A 192 25.60 -14.75 -9.80
CA GLY A 192 25.86 -15.24 -11.15
C GLY A 192 24.63 -15.89 -11.79
N VAL A 193 23.80 -16.60 -11.02
CA VAL A 193 22.55 -17.18 -11.53
C VAL A 193 21.53 -16.09 -11.90
N PHE A 194 21.42 -15.05 -11.07
CA PHE A 194 20.56 -13.92 -11.32
C PHE A 194 20.93 -13.18 -12.61
N GLU A 195 22.19 -12.78 -12.73
CA GLU A 195 22.67 -11.99 -13.87
C GLU A 195 22.56 -12.75 -15.19
N ASN A 196 22.95 -14.03 -15.20
CA ASN A 196 23.08 -14.80 -16.44
C ASN A 196 21.80 -15.52 -16.87
N TYR A 197 20.83 -15.75 -15.96
CA TYR A 197 19.65 -16.57 -16.26
C TYR A 197 18.33 -15.93 -15.83
N MET A 198 18.23 -15.38 -14.61
CA MET A 198 16.98 -14.73 -14.19
C MET A 198 16.74 -13.42 -14.97
N CYS A 199 17.77 -12.58 -15.10
CA CYS A 199 17.67 -11.31 -15.83
C CYS A 199 17.23 -11.50 -17.28
N PRO A 200 17.90 -12.34 -18.11
CA PRO A 200 17.44 -12.60 -19.48
C PRO A 200 16.01 -13.13 -19.55
N ALA A 201 15.62 -14.03 -18.65
CA ALA A 201 14.25 -14.56 -18.62
C ALA A 201 13.20 -13.48 -18.31
N ILE A 202 13.49 -12.59 -17.36
CA ILE A 202 12.59 -11.48 -16.99
C ILE A 202 12.52 -10.43 -18.11
N GLU A 203 13.65 -10.16 -18.75
CA GLU A 203 13.77 -9.19 -19.84
C GLU A 203 13.22 -9.72 -21.17
N GLY A 204 12.89 -11.01 -21.28
CA GLY A 204 12.45 -11.64 -22.52
C GLY A 204 13.56 -11.69 -23.56
N LYS A 205 14.79 -12.05 -23.15
CA LYS A 205 15.97 -12.15 -24.01
C LYS A 205 16.49 -13.58 -24.06
N THR A 206 17.04 -14.00 -25.19
CA THR A 206 17.90 -15.18 -25.27
C THR A 206 19.12 -15.01 -24.36
N LEU A 207 19.77 -16.12 -23.99
CA LEU A 207 21.02 -16.09 -23.22
C LEU A 207 22.16 -15.34 -23.96
N ASP A 208 22.09 -15.25 -25.28
CA ASP A 208 23.01 -14.44 -26.11
C ASP A 208 22.61 -12.94 -26.19
N GLY A 209 21.56 -12.53 -25.47
CA GLY A 209 21.13 -11.14 -25.33
C GLY A 209 20.17 -10.62 -26.41
N ILE A 210 19.55 -11.49 -27.20
CA ILE A 210 18.62 -11.12 -28.29
C ILE A 210 17.18 -11.07 -27.74
N LEU A 211 16.46 -9.97 -27.98
CA LEU A 211 15.05 -9.85 -27.57
C LEU A 211 14.17 -10.91 -28.27
N LEU A 212 13.29 -11.55 -27.51
CA LEU A 212 12.29 -12.48 -28.02
C LEU A 212 11.11 -11.71 -28.64
N GLU A 213 10.74 -12.06 -29.87
CA GLU A 213 9.61 -11.41 -30.54
C GLU A 213 8.29 -11.77 -29.86
N GLY A 214 7.48 -10.74 -29.54
CA GLY A 214 6.10 -10.91 -29.06
C GLY A 214 5.90 -10.99 -27.54
N GLU A 215 6.96 -10.95 -26.72
CA GLU A 215 6.83 -10.99 -25.25
C GLU A 215 6.84 -9.60 -24.60
N LYS A 216 6.13 -9.43 -23.47
CA LYS A 216 6.22 -8.22 -22.65
C LYS A 216 7.54 -8.25 -21.88
N HIS A 217 8.31 -7.18 -21.99
CA HIS A 217 9.63 -7.08 -21.39
C HIS A 217 9.51 -6.45 -20.00
N PHE A 218 10.07 -7.11 -18.99
CA PHE A 218 10.16 -6.57 -17.63
C PHE A 218 11.61 -6.17 -17.29
N LYS A 219 11.76 -5.35 -16.26
CA LYS A 219 13.03 -4.86 -15.73
C LYS A 219 13.28 -5.53 -14.39
N PRO A 220 14.28 -6.41 -14.27
CA PRO A 220 14.62 -7.02 -13.00
C PRO A 220 15.18 -5.95 -12.05
N LEU A 221 14.71 -5.95 -10.81
CA LEU A 221 15.25 -5.14 -9.73
C LEU A 221 15.63 -6.04 -8.56
N LYS A 222 16.91 -6.03 -8.20
CA LYS A 222 17.46 -6.60 -6.97
C LYS A 222 17.98 -5.44 -6.14
N ILE A 223 17.63 -5.38 -4.85
CA ILE A 223 18.24 -4.43 -3.93
C ILE A 223 19.52 -5.03 -3.38
N ASP A 224 20.63 -4.33 -3.54
CA ASP A 224 21.91 -4.66 -2.92
C ASP A 224 22.10 -3.84 -1.63
N ASN A 225 22.88 -4.35 -0.70
CA ASN A 225 23.08 -3.80 0.65
C ASN A 225 23.90 -2.48 0.69
N ILE A 226 23.97 -1.71 -0.39
CA ILE A 226 24.93 -0.60 -0.52
C ILE A 226 24.24 0.76 -0.30
N ASP A 227 24.61 1.38 0.82
CA ASP A 227 24.42 2.79 1.24
C ASP A 227 23.10 3.48 0.86
N PHE A 228 22.08 3.27 1.70
CA PHE A 228 20.91 4.15 1.75
C PHE A 228 20.93 4.98 3.03
N ASN A 229 20.61 6.28 2.93
CA ASN A 229 20.47 7.18 4.08
C ASN A 229 19.20 6.90 4.93
N SER A 230 18.37 5.92 4.53
CA SER A 230 17.09 5.52 5.13
C SER A 230 17.09 4.03 5.48
N ASP A 231 16.09 3.56 6.25
CA ASP A 231 15.93 2.13 6.55
C ASP A 231 15.80 1.31 5.24
N ILE A 232 16.66 0.30 5.08
CA ILE A 232 16.70 -0.56 3.90
C ILE A 232 15.38 -1.31 3.69
N VAL A 233 14.67 -1.62 4.78
CA VAL A 233 13.39 -2.34 4.75
C VAL A 233 12.30 -1.51 4.09
N ASP A 234 12.27 -0.19 4.34
CA ASP A 234 11.28 0.70 3.73
C ASP A 234 11.46 0.78 2.21
N ASN A 235 12.70 0.81 1.74
CA ASN A 235 13.03 0.80 0.31
C ASN A 235 12.61 -0.53 -0.34
N ILE A 236 12.89 -1.67 0.31
CA ILE A 236 12.42 -2.99 -0.14
C ILE A 236 10.90 -3.00 -0.26
N ILE A 237 10.17 -2.59 0.78
CA ILE A 237 8.71 -2.54 0.76
C ILE A 237 8.18 -1.62 -0.34
N SER A 238 8.80 -0.45 -0.52
CA SER A 238 8.43 0.52 -1.55
C SER A 238 8.62 -0.04 -2.96
N GLU A 239 9.74 -0.70 -3.23
CA GLU A 239 10.04 -1.27 -4.53
C GLU A 239 9.22 -2.53 -4.84
N ILE A 240 8.93 -3.36 -3.84
CA ILE A 240 7.98 -4.47 -4.00
C ILE A 240 6.61 -3.91 -4.41
N ARG A 241 6.08 -2.88 -3.72
CA ARG A 241 4.78 -2.25 -4.07
C ARG A 241 4.72 -1.71 -5.50
N LYS A 242 5.85 -1.31 -6.06
CA LYS A 242 5.95 -0.80 -7.44
C LYS A 242 6.11 -1.91 -8.48
N SER A 243 6.34 -3.15 -8.08
CA SER A 243 6.69 -4.25 -8.99
C SER A 243 5.45 -4.98 -9.48
N LYS A 244 5.44 -5.36 -10.76
CA LYS A 244 4.33 -6.09 -11.39
C LYS A 244 4.16 -7.47 -10.76
N PHE A 245 5.28 -8.12 -10.50
CA PHE A 245 5.39 -9.41 -9.84
C PHE A 245 6.75 -9.48 -9.14
N LEU A 246 6.92 -10.52 -8.33
CA LEU A 246 8.14 -10.79 -7.59
C LEU A 246 8.64 -12.21 -7.92
N ILE A 247 9.94 -12.37 -8.12
CA ILE A 247 10.62 -13.67 -8.11
C ILE A 247 11.32 -13.81 -6.76
N ALA A 248 11.02 -14.90 -6.05
CA ALA A 248 11.62 -15.21 -4.76
C ALA A 248 12.42 -16.51 -4.86
N ASP A 249 13.75 -16.40 -4.76
CA ASP A 249 14.65 -17.55 -4.74
C ASP A 249 15.03 -17.96 -3.31
N PHE A 250 14.56 -19.15 -2.92
CA PHE A 250 14.70 -19.68 -1.56
C PHE A 250 16.01 -20.46 -1.33
N THR A 251 16.93 -20.45 -2.31
CA THR A 251 18.24 -21.09 -2.16
C THR A 251 18.99 -20.43 -1.00
N GLY A 252 19.53 -21.24 -0.08
CA GLY A 252 20.19 -20.75 1.13
C GLY A 252 19.28 -20.41 2.30
N ASN A 253 17.95 -20.56 2.18
CA ASN A 253 16.98 -20.43 3.27
C ASN A 253 17.05 -19.07 4.00
N ARG A 254 16.98 -17.97 3.25
CA ARG A 254 17.19 -16.60 3.76
C ARG A 254 15.91 -15.98 4.31
N GLY A 255 15.87 -15.63 5.59
CA GLY A 255 14.70 -15.03 6.25
C GLY A 255 14.14 -13.78 5.56
N GLY A 256 15.02 -12.93 4.99
CA GLY A 256 14.59 -11.77 4.20
C GLY A 256 13.71 -12.15 3.00
N VAL A 257 14.08 -13.19 2.26
CA VAL A 257 13.31 -13.68 1.10
C VAL A 257 11.92 -14.18 1.52
N TYR A 258 11.81 -14.86 2.67
CA TYR A 258 10.50 -15.26 3.20
C TYR A 258 9.62 -14.05 3.54
N PHE A 259 10.20 -13.03 4.17
CA PHE A 259 9.50 -11.80 4.49
C PHE A 259 9.01 -11.08 3.22
N GLU A 260 9.88 -10.89 2.24
CA GLU A 260 9.57 -10.21 0.98
C GLU A 260 8.49 -10.95 0.17
N ALA A 261 8.61 -12.28 0.05
CA ALA A 261 7.62 -13.12 -0.62
C ALA A 261 6.26 -13.10 0.10
N GLY A 262 6.28 -13.17 1.44
CA GLY A 262 5.07 -13.10 2.26
C GLY A 262 4.39 -11.74 2.18
N PHE A 263 5.17 -10.66 2.22
CA PHE A 263 4.67 -9.29 2.07
C PHE A 263 4.03 -9.09 0.69
N ALA A 264 4.72 -9.46 -0.39
CA ALA A 264 4.20 -9.36 -1.75
C ALA A 264 2.87 -10.12 -1.91
N GLN A 265 2.78 -11.36 -1.42
CA GLN A 265 1.51 -12.09 -1.40
C GLN A 265 0.43 -11.37 -0.59
N GLY A 266 0.78 -10.85 0.59
CA GLY A 266 -0.16 -10.15 1.48
C GLY A 266 -0.79 -8.90 0.85
N ILE A 267 -0.09 -8.25 -0.08
CA ILE A 267 -0.59 -7.09 -0.82
C ILE A 267 -1.09 -7.42 -2.24
N GLY A 268 -1.23 -8.71 -2.57
CA GLY A 268 -1.79 -9.17 -3.84
C GLY A 268 -0.85 -9.08 -5.05
N ILE A 269 0.47 -9.03 -4.83
CA ILE A 269 1.47 -9.13 -5.91
C ILE A 269 1.80 -10.60 -6.16
N ASP A 270 1.77 -11.01 -7.43
CA ASP A 270 2.10 -12.38 -7.83
C ASP A 270 3.55 -12.71 -7.51
N VAL A 271 3.77 -13.88 -6.91
CA VAL A 271 5.10 -14.38 -6.52
C VAL A 271 5.42 -15.66 -7.29
N ILE A 272 6.51 -15.63 -8.04
CA ILE A 272 7.13 -16.81 -8.65
C ILE A 272 8.20 -17.33 -7.70
N TYR A 273 7.99 -18.54 -7.21
CA TYR A 273 8.88 -19.21 -6.28
C TYR A 273 9.94 -20.00 -7.04
N THR A 274 11.22 -19.81 -6.73
CA THR A 274 12.34 -20.58 -7.27
C THR A 274 13.19 -21.15 -6.13
N CYS A 275 13.82 -22.30 -6.35
CA CYS A 275 14.79 -22.84 -5.40
C CYS A 275 15.70 -23.87 -6.09
N ARG A 276 17.00 -23.81 -5.81
CA ARG A 276 17.93 -24.83 -6.26
C ARG A 276 17.62 -26.17 -5.59
N LYS A 277 17.70 -27.26 -6.36
CA LYS A 277 17.25 -28.59 -5.95
C LYS A 277 17.87 -29.10 -4.65
N ASP A 278 19.14 -28.81 -4.40
CA ASP A 278 19.88 -29.18 -3.18
C ASP A 278 19.43 -28.41 -1.91
N TRP A 279 18.65 -27.35 -2.08
CA TRP A 279 18.03 -26.57 -1.01
C TRP A 279 16.53 -26.81 -0.86
N PHE A 280 15.89 -27.45 -1.84
CA PHE A 280 14.44 -27.61 -1.88
C PHE A 280 13.88 -28.36 -0.66
N ASP A 281 14.52 -29.46 -0.25
CA ASP A 281 14.10 -30.25 0.92
C ASP A 281 14.30 -29.51 2.26
N LYS A 282 15.02 -28.37 2.25
CA LYS A 282 15.31 -27.55 3.43
C LYS A 282 14.38 -26.34 3.56
N ILE A 283 13.45 -26.16 2.61
CA ILE A 283 12.46 -25.09 2.64
C ILE A 283 11.53 -25.27 3.84
N HIS A 284 11.18 -24.16 4.49
CA HIS A 284 10.28 -24.18 5.63
C HIS A 284 8.92 -24.79 5.28
N PHE A 285 8.36 -25.60 6.19
CA PHE A 285 7.13 -26.35 5.93
C PHE A 285 5.91 -25.46 5.63
N ASP A 286 5.90 -24.23 6.16
CA ASP A 286 4.83 -23.25 5.91
C ASP A 286 4.71 -22.85 4.45
N VAL A 287 5.77 -23.00 3.64
CA VAL A 287 5.77 -22.58 2.23
C VAL A 287 6.17 -23.68 1.26
N ASN A 288 6.66 -24.83 1.71
CA ASN A 288 7.12 -25.92 0.83
C ASN A 288 6.03 -26.50 -0.12
N HIS A 289 4.76 -26.21 0.15
CA HIS A 289 3.61 -26.60 -0.68
C HIS A 289 3.34 -25.63 -1.84
N LYS A 290 4.04 -24.49 -1.90
CA LYS A 290 3.93 -23.53 -3.00
C LYS A 290 4.52 -24.13 -4.29
N ASN A 291 4.11 -23.60 -5.44
CA ASN A 291 4.55 -24.12 -6.74
C ASN A 291 5.94 -23.57 -7.14
N TYR A 292 6.98 -24.17 -6.57
CA TYR A 292 8.37 -23.84 -6.87
C TYR A 292 8.79 -24.29 -8.26
N ILE A 293 9.53 -23.42 -8.93
CA ILE A 293 10.47 -23.81 -9.98
C ILE A 293 11.70 -24.37 -9.28
N VAL A 294 11.76 -25.69 -9.18
CA VAL A 294 12.96 -26.40 -8.70
C VAL A 294 13.94 -26.52 -9.87
N TRP A 295 15.18 -26.11 -9.66
CA TRP A 295 16.20 -26.06 -10.70
C TRP A 295 17.54 -26.67 -10.25
N GLU A 296 18.25 -27.32 -11.17
CA GLU A 296 19.62 -27.84 -10.98
C GLU A 296 20.66 -26.99 -11.71
N THR A 297 20.28 -26.40 -12.84
CA THR A 297 21.14 -25.58 -13.70
C THR A 297 20.50 -24.23 -13.99
N GLY A 298 21.32 -23.23 -14.34
CA GLY A 298 20.82 -21.89 -14.67
C GLY A 298 19.97 -21.87 -15.94
N GLU A 299 20.33 -22.68 -16.93
CA GLU A 299 19.60 -22.84 -18.19
C GLU A 299 18.21 -23.43 -17.96
N GLU A 300 18.11 -24.44 -17.09
CA GLU A 300 16.82 -25.01 -16.69
C GLU A 300 15.93 -23.97 -15.99
N LEU A 301 16.53 -23.16 -15.11
CA LEU A 301 15.84 -22.08 -14.43
C LEU A 301 15.32 -21.04 -15.44
N TYR A 302 16.17 -20.62 -16.39
CA TYR A 302 15.82 -19.68 -17.46
C TYR A 302 14.60 -20.17 -18.27
N ASP A 303 14.65 -21.40 -18.77
CA ASP A 303 13.56 -21.99 -19.58
C ASP A 303 12.24 -22.09 -18.81
N LYS A 304 12.31 -22.48 -17.53
CA LYS A 304 11.13 -22.59 -16.67
C LYS A 304 10.58 -21.21 -16.27
N LEU A 305 11.44 -20.23 -16.05
CA LEU A 305 11.05 -18.87 -15.70
C LEU A 305 10.31 -18.20 -16.85
N ILE A 306 10.83 -18.25 -18.08
CA ILE A 306 10.14 -17.70 -19.26
C ILE A 306 8.73 -18.28 -19.36
N LYS A 307 8.62 -19.62 -19.33
CA LYS A 307 7.31 -20.29 -19.42
C LYS A 307 6.36 -19.86 -18.30
N ARG A 308 6.87 -19.68 -17.07
CA ARG A 308 6.06 -19.25 -15.94
C ARG A 308 5.60 -17.81 -16.11
N ILE A 309 6.49 -16.89 -16.45
CA ILE A 309 6.18 -15.46 -16.63
C ILE A 309 5.14 -15.31 -17.75
N SER A 310 5.35 -15.95 -18.90
CA SER A 310 4.42 -15.89 -20.04
C SER A 310 3.07 -16.53 -19.75
N ALA A 311 2.99 -17.51 -18.84
CA ALA A 311 1.74 -18.17 -18.49
C ALA A 311 0.95 -17.48 -17.36
N THR A 312 1.62 -16.81 -16.42
CA THR A 312 0.98 -16.30 -15.20
C THR A 312 0.99 -14.78 -15.06
N ILE A 313 1.83 -14.06 -15.81
CA ILE A 313 2.00 -12.61 -15.66
C ILE A 313 1.55 -11.83 -16.91
N ILE A 314 1.85 -12.34 -18.10
CA ILE A 314 1.64 -11.63 -19.39
C ILE A 314 0.20 -11.74 -19.87
#